data_AF-A0ABD0RYW8-F1
#
_entry.id   AF-A0ABD0RYW8-F1
#
_cell.length_a   1.000
_cell.length_b   1.000
_cell.length_c   1.000
_cell.angle_alpha   90.00
_cell.angle_beta   90.00
_cell.angle_gamma   90.00
#
_symmetry.space_group_name_H-M   'P 1'
#
loop_
_entity.id
_entity.type
_entity.pdbx_description
1 polymer ?
#
loop_
_entity_poly.entity_id
_entity_poly.type
_entity_poly.pdbx_seq_one_letter_code
_entity_poly.pdbx_strand_id
1 'polypeptide(L)' 'GYKPCRHEKSPSKVNEVISPEVLKIRAALFCIFTYLDTKTLLRAAEVCRDWKFVARHPAVWTRVLLENARISSK' A
#
# COMPACT_ATOMS: atom_id res chain seq x y z
N GLY A 1 5.81 -38.83 -2.54
CA GLY A 1 5.52 -38.06 -3.76
C GLY A 1 5.26 -36.62 -3.39
N TYR A 2 6.18 -35.72 -3.73
CA TYR A 2 6.07 -34.29 -3.42
C TYR A 2 5.17 -33.62 -4.45
N LYS A 3 4.02 -33.07 -4.02
CA LYS A 3 3.16 -32.24 -4.87
C LYS A 3 3.81 -30.87 -5.07
N PRO A 4 4.02 -30.40 -6.31
CA PRO A 4 4.45 -29.03 -6.54
C PRO A 4 3.33 -28.06 -6.18
N CYS A 5 3.62 -27.09 -5.32
CA CYS A 5 2.75 -25.95 -5.05
C CYS A 5 2.53 -25.19 -6.36
N ARG A 6 1.32 -25.27 -6.92
CA ARG A 6 0.89 -24.42 -8.04
C ARG A 6 0.93 -22.98 -7.57
N HIS A 7 1.92 -22.22 -8.03
CA HIS A 7 1.82 -20.77 -8.03
C HIS A 7 0.72 -20.41 -9.03
N GLU A 8 -0.49 -20.15 -8.55
CA GLU A 8 -1.49 -19.45 -9.35
C GLU A 8 -0.86 -18.12 -9.75
N LYS A 9 -0.59 -17.96 -11.06
CA LYS A 9 -0.24 -16.67 -11.64
C LYS A 9 -1.41 -15.74 -11.37
N SER A 10 -1.21 -14.80 -10.44
CA SER A 10 -2.12 -13.68 -10.22
C SER A 10 -2.50 -13.08 -11.58
N PRO A 11 -3.77 -12.75 -11.83
CA PRO A 11 -4.18 -12.22 -13.11
C PRO A 11 -3.39 -10.93 -13.36
N SER A 12 -2.63 -10.94 -14.44
CA SER A 12 -1.95 -9.79 -15.00
C SER A 12 -2.94 -8.63 -15.00
N LYS A 13 -2.71 -7.63 -14.14
CA LYS A 13 -3.50 -6.39 -14.15
C LYS A 13 -3.44 -5.86 -15.57
N VAL A 14 -4.57 -5.97 -16.25
CA VAL A 14 -4.86 -5.31 -17.51
C VAL A 14 -4.44 -3.85 -17.34
N ASN A 15 -3.64 -3.34 -18.27
CA ASN A 15 -3.25 -1.93 -18.33
C ASN A 15 -4.50 -1.09 -18.55
N GLU A 16 -5.34 -0.93 -17.54
CA GLU A 16 -6.33 0.12 -17.49
C GLU A 16 -5.55 1.43 -17.45
N VAL A 17 -5.64 2.18 -18.54
CA VAL A 17 -5.06 3.52 -18.65
C VAL A 17 -5.63 4.34 -17.51
N ILE A 18 -4.80 4.62 -16.50
CA ILE A 18 -5.22 5.36 -15.31
C ILE A 18 -5.48 6.80 -15.75
N SER A 19 -6.71 7.29 -15.57
CA SER A 19 -7.07 8.64 -15.98
C SER A 19 -6.24 9.69 -15.20
N PRO A 20 -5.93 10.83 -15.83
CA PRO A 20 -5.14 11.88 -15.20
C PRO A 20 -5.79 12.45 -13.92
N GLU A 21 -7.11 12.38 -13.80
CA GLU A 21 -7.87 12.75 -12.60
C GLU A 21 -7.54 11.84 -11.42
N VAL A 22 -7.44 10.53 -11.67
CA VAL A 22 -7.06 9.54 -10.65
C VAL A 22 -5.63 9.78 -10.17
N LEU A 23 -4.71 10.14 -11.07
CA LEU A 23 -3.34 10.49 -10.69
C LEU A 23 -3.29 11.73 -9.80
N LYS A 24 -4.07 12.78 -10.10
CA LYS A 24 -4.18 13.98 -9.26
C LYS A 24 -4.69 13.65 -7.85
N ILE A 25 -5.71 12.80 -7.74
CA ILE A 25 -6.25 12.36 -6.44
C ILE A 25 -5.17 11.59 -5.67
N ARG A 26 -4.46 10.66 -6.32
CA ARG A 26 -3.38 9.90 -5.66
C ARG A 26 -2.24 10.78 -5.19
N ALA A 27 -1.87 11.82 -5.93
CA ALA A 27 -0.86 12.79 -5.51
C ALA A 27 -1.31 13.59 -4.28
N ALA A 28 -2.59 14.00 -4.24
CA ALA A 28 -3.15 14.66 -3.06
C ALA A 28 -3.17 13.74 -1.83
N LEU A 29 -3.59 12.48 -2.01
CA LEU A 29 -3.54 11.45 -0.95
C LEU A 29 -2.12 11.24 -0.45
N PHE A 30 -1.13 11.21 -1.33
CA PHE A 30 0.28 11.06 -0.95
C PHE A 30 0.71 12.22 -0.02
N CYS A 31 0.39 13.45 -0.39
CA CYS A 31 0.68 14.65 0.41
C CYS A 31 0.00 14.60 1.78
N ILE A 32 -1.25 14.14 1.86
CA ILE A 32 -1.94 13.99 3.14
C ILE A 32 -1.32 12.87 3.97
N PHE A 33 -1.04 11.71 3.36
CA PHE A 33 -0.53 10.52 4.04
C PHE A 33 0.84 10.73 4.67
N THR A 34 1.66 11.65 4.14
CA THR A 34 2.95 12.00 4.78
C THR A 34 2.81 12.68 6.15
N TYR A 35 1.61 13.13 6.52
CA TYR A 35 1.32 13.71 7.85
C TYR A 35 0.57 12.76 8.79
N LEU A 36 0.17 11.58 8.31
CA LEU A 36 -0.54 10.60 9.13
C LEU A 36 0.46 9.77 9.94
N ASP A 37 0.08 9.40 11.16
CA ASP A 37 0.83 8.43 11.96
C ASP A 37 0.67 7.01 11.38
N THR A 38 1.58 6.13 11.78
CA THR A 38 1.64 4.73 11.33
C THR A 38 0.28 4.02 11.47
N LYS A 39 -0.42 4.22 12.59
CA LYS A 39 -1.69 3.53 12.86
C LYS A 39 -2.81 4.03 11.94
N THR A 40 -2.91 5.35 11.74
CA THR A 40 -3.91 5.93 10.83
C THR A 40 -3.61 5.58 9.37
N LEU A 41 -2.34 5.56 8.97
CA LEU A 41 -1.95 5.15 7.61
C LEU A 41 -2.34 3.69 7.30
N LEU A 42 -2.20 2.78 8.28
CA LEU A 42 -2.67 1.39 8.15
C LEU A 42 -4.19 1.32 7.96
N ARG A 43 -4.96 2.11 8.72
CA ARG A 43 -6.42 2.19 8.56
C ARG A 43 -6.83 2.81 7.23
N ALA A 44 -6.12 3.83 6.75
CA ALA A 44 -6.36 4.43 5.45
C ALA A 44 -6.21 3.40 4.31
N ALA A 45 -5.29 2.44 4.44
CA ALA A 45 -5.10 1.37 3.46
C ALA A 45 -6.30 0.38 3.36
N GLU A 46 -7.25 0.41 4.30
CA GLU A 46 -8.44 -0.44 4.34
C GLU A 46 -9.66 0.21 3.66
N VAL A 47 -9.61 1.51 3.33
CA VAL A 47 -10.77 2.28 2.84
C VAL A 47 -11.19 1.90 1.41
N CYS A 48 -10.27 1.99 0.45
CA CYS A 48 -10.54 1.65 -0.96
C CYS A 48 -9.26 1.28 -1.72
N ARG A 49 -9.39 0.87 -2.99
CA ARG A 49 -8.24 0.41 -3.81
C ARG A 49 -7.19 1.50 -4.04
N ASP A 50 -7.60 2.74 -4.30
CA ASP A 50 -6.67 3.85 -4.53
C ASP A 50 -5.93 4.26 -3.26
N TRP A 51 -6.64 4.33 -2.14
CA TRP A 51 -6.04 4.61 -0.84
C TRP A 51 -5.05 3.52 -0.46
N LYS A 52 -5.40 2.25 -0.66
CA LYS A 52 -4.48 1.11 -0.47
C LYS A 52 -3.23 1.21 -1.33
N PHE A 53 -3.35 1.70 -2.57
CA PHE A 53 -2.19 1.85 -3.46
C PHE A 53 -1.23 2.92 -2.95
N VAL A 54 -1.74 4.09 -2.58
CA VAL A 54 -0.92 5.20 -2.08
C VAL A 54 -0.37 4.90 -0.68
N ALA A 55 -1.20 4.36 0.22
CA ALA A 55 -0.82 4.05 1.59
C ALA A 55 0.26 2.97 1.70
N ARG A 56 0.45 2.12 0.68
CA ARG A 56 1.53 1.11 0.66
C ARG A 56 2.80 1.60 -0.04
N HIS A 57 2.80 2.82 -0.56
CA HIS A 57 3.93 3.36 -1.31
C HIS A 57 5.15 3.56 -0.38
N PRO A 58 6.35 3.06 -0.68
CA PRO A 58 7.50 3.14 0.24
C PRO A 58 7.81 4.56 0.71
N ALA A 59 7.61 5.56 -0.15
CA ALA A 59 7.88 6.95 0.20
C ALA A 59 6.98 7.52 1.32
N VAL A 60 5.75 6.99 1.54
CA VAL A 60 4.91 7.39 2.69
C VAL A 60 5.36 6.75 4.01
N TRP A 61 6.19 5.70 3.96
CA TRP A 61 6.76 5.01 5.13
C TRP A 61 8.22 5.42 5.39
N THR A 62 8.66 6.57 4.88
CA THR A 62 10.04 7.05 5.09
C THR A 62 10.29 7.49 6.53
N ARG A 63 9.22 7.86 7.26
CA ARG A 63 9.25 8.24 8.68
C ARG A 63 8.21 7.41 9.42
N VAL A 64 8.64 6.29 9.99
CA VAL A 64 7.78 5.40 10.79
C VAL A 64 8.24 5.46 12.24
N LEU A 65 7.38 5.95 13.12
CA LEU A 65 7.58 5.81 14.55
C LEU A 65 6.98 4.46 14.98
N LEU A 66 7.85 3.56 15.43
CA LEU A 66 7.50 2.23 15.91
C LEU A 66 7.72 2.20 17.42
N GLU A 67 6.64 2.32 18.19
CA GLU A 67 6.69 2.21 19.65
C GLU A 67 6.15 0.85 20.09
N ASN A 68 6.98 0.10 20.83
CA ASN A 68 6.61 -1.10 21.60
C ASN A 68 5.92 -2.27 20.87
N ALA A 69 6.03 -2.37 19.55
CA ALA A 69 5.72 -3.60 18.83
C ALA A 69 6.96 -4.49 18.81
N ARG A 70 6.87 -5.74 19.30
CA ARG A 70 7.93 -6.74 19.15
C ARG A 70 8.15 -7.00 17.65
N ILE A 71 9.22 -6.44 17.08
CA ILE A 71 9.61 -6.67 15.69
C ILE A 71 10.67 -7.77 15.70
N SER A 72 10.29 -8.99 15.32
CA SER A 72 11.24 -10.06 15.04
C SER A 72 11.29 -10.26 13.53
N SER A 73 12.47 -10.08 12.94
CA SER A 73 12.76 -10.73 11.66
C SER A 73 12.89 -12.23 11.92
N LYS A 74 12.42 -13.04 10.98
CA LYS A 74 12.68 -14.48 10.97
C LYS A 74 14.05 -14.74 10.36
#